data_AF-A0A2S5LB32-F1
#
_entry.id   AF-A0A2S5LB32-F1
#
_cell.length_a   1.000
_cell.length_b   1.000
_cell.length_c   1.000
_cell.angle_alpha   90.00
_cell.angle_beta   90.00
_cell.angle_gamma   90.00
#
_symmetry.space_group_name_H-M   'P 1'
#
loop_
_entity.id
_entity.type
_entity.pdbx_description
1 polymer ?
#
loop_
_entity_poly.entity_id
_entity_poly.type
_entity_poly.pdbx_seq_one_letter_code
_entity_poly.pdbx_strand_id
1 'polypeptide(L)'
;MSSMTPKSNNDNQERALAILREKVMVGASLAEAVSILQRLDQETKVALTTYRDGNYTGLAHQMISRRLMYGNLVPSRLDTENMLIEALTAMEVGEFNFYDLKYDHGDDAVNLLELTLALLHKNRDRGDYGNKIIVHIANRMSNIDALPEVEENDASLTPLMQSILSGDLQASMVLVECGASLDLLNNRGKNARDYVELKRHSNFPFYLEFKTFLLEKAYADKLVAKKRKPI
;
A
#
# COMPACT_ATOMS: atom_id res chain seq x y z
N MET A 1 -24.20 -41.28 -22.99
CA MET A 1 -23.53 -41.06 -21.71
C MET A 1 -23.13 -39.59 -21.66
N SER A 2 -24.03 -38.72 -21.19
CA SER A 2 -23.76 -37.29 -21.04
C SER A 2 -22.87 -37.08 -19.82
N SER A 3 -21.71 -36.46 -20.03
CA SER A 3 -20.78 -36.06 -18.98
C SER A 3 -21.38 -34.92 -18.14
N MET A 4 -22.13 -35.28 -17.11
CA MET A 4 -22.34 -34.41 -15.96
C MET A 4 -21.05 -34.39 -15.13
N THR A 5 -20.41 -33.22 -14.99
CA THR A 5 -19.52 -32.73 -13.90
C THR A 5 -18.35 -31.89 -14.49
N PRO A 6 -18.41 -30.56 -14.35
CA PRO A 6 -17.40 -29.84 -13.53
C PRO A 6 -17.95 -28.69 -12.66
N LYS A 7 -19.22 -28.25 -12.84
CA LYS A 7 -19.75 -27.05 -12.15
C LYS A 7 -19.86 -27.19 -10.63
N SER A 8 -20.32 -28.34 -10.13
CA SER A 8 -20.62 -28.50 -8.70
C SER A 8 -19.40 -28.48 -7.76
N ASN A 9 -18.19 -28.76 -8.27
CA ASN A 9 -16.98 -28.75 -7.45
C ASN A 9 -16.45 -27.32 -7.27
N ASN A 10 -16.56 -26.49 -8.31
CA ASN A 10 -16.16 -25.07 -8.26
C ASN A 10 -17.07 -24.29 -7.30
N ASP A 11 -18.39 -24.52 -7.36
CA ASP A 11 -19.35 -23.83 -6.49
C ASP A 11 -19.10 -24.11 -4.99
N ASN A 12 -18.68 -25.33 -4.65
CA ASN A 12 -18.34 -25.69 -3.27
C ASN A 12 -17.04 -25.00 -2.80
N GLN A 13 -16.04 -24.89 -3.68
CA GLN A 13 -14.77 -24.23 -3.38
C GLN A 13 -14.96 -22.72 -3.20
N GLU A 14 -15.71 -22.06 -4.10
CA GLU A 14 -16.05 -20.64 -3.99
C GLU A 14 -16.82 -20.35 -2.70
N ARG A 15 -17.79 -21.21 -2.35
CA ARG A 15 -18.53 -21.09 -1.09
C ARG A 15 -17.62 -21.24 0.13
N ALA A 16 -16.67 -22.17 0.12
CA ALA A 16 -15.72 -22.35 1.21
C ALA A 16 -14.80 -21.12 1.36
N LEU A 17 -14.30 -20.56 0.25
CA LEU A 17 -13.51 -19.33 0.24
C LEU A 17 -14.31 -18.14 0.77
N ALA A 18 -15.58 -18.00 0.38
CA ALA A 18 -16.45 -16.94 0.88
C ALA A 18 -16.65 -17.02 2.41
N ILE A 19 -16.89 -18.22 2.94
CA ILE A 19 -17.02 -18.43 4.40
C ILE A 19 -15.71 -18.11 5.13
N LEU A 20 -14.58 -18.57 4.59
CA LEU A 20 -13.26 -18.30 5.17
C LEU A 20 -12.95 -16.80 5.18
N ARG A 21 -13.24 -16.11 4.07
CA ARG A 21 -13.07 -14.67 3.94
C ARG A 21 -13.92 -13.92 4.96
N GLU A 22 -15.21 -14.25 5.07
CA GLU A 22 -16.12 -13.63 6.04
C GLU A 22 -15.62 -13.83 7.48
N LYS A 23 -15.12 -15.03 7.79
CA LYS A 23 -14.52 -15.31 9.09
C LYS A 23 -13.29 -14.45 9.37
N VAL A 24 -12.38 -14.31 8.41
CA VAL A 24 -11.17 -13.47 8.53
C VAL A 24 -11.53 -11.98 8.66
N MET A 25 -12.52 -11.52 7.90
CA MET A 25 -12.85 -10.10 7.81
C MET A 25 -13.75 -9.60 8.92
N VAL A 26 -14.77 -10.37 9.29
CA VAL A 26 -15.86 -9.95 10.19
C VAL A 26 -15.91 -10.81 11.44
N GLY A 27 -15.75 -12.13 11.29
CA GLY A 27 -15.97 -13.09 12.38
C GLY A 27 -14.81 -13.24 13.37
N ALA A 28 -13.66 -12.62 13.11
CA ALA A 28 -12.43 -12.76 13.89
C ALA A 28 -11.88 -11.40 14.33
N SER A 29 -11.26 -11.35 15.50
CA SER A 29 -10.32 -10.28 15.84
C SER A 29 -9.14 -10.28 14.86
N LEU A 30 -8.40 -9.18 14.80
CA LEU A 30 -7.24 -9.12 13.89
C LEU A 30 -6.16 -10.16 14.26
N ALA A 31 -6.00 -10.50 15.55
CA ALA A 31 -5.07 -11.54 16.01
C ALA A 31 -5.50 -12.93 15.51
N GLU A 32 -6.80 -13.23 15.64
CA GLU A 32 -7.36 -14.48 15.16
C GLU A 32 -7.28 -14.58 13.64
N ALA A 33 -7.52 -13.47 12.93
CA ALA A 33 -7.34 -13.40 11.48
C ALA A 33 -5.89 -13.73 11.07
N VAL A 34 -4.89 -13.12 11.73
CA VAL A 34 -3.46 -13.47 11.52
C VAL A 34 -3.21 -14.96 11.74
N SER A 35 -3.71 -15.51 12.85
CA SER A 35 -3.52 -16.93 13.18
C SER A 35 -4.17 -17.87 12.16
N ILE A 36 -5.35 -17.51 11.64
CA ILE A 36 -6.01 -18.25 10.56
C ILE A 36 -5.15 -18.21 9.30
N LEU A 37 -4.76 -17.02 8.84
CA LEU A 37 -3.98 -16.83 7.61
C LEU A 37 -2.64 -17.59 7.64
N GLN A 38 -1.94 -17.58 8.78
CA GLN A 38 -0.67 -18.30 8.95
C GLN A 38 -0.79 -19.82 8.79
N ARG A 39 -1.97 -20.40 9.05
CA ARG A 39 -2.22 -21.85 8.97
C ARG A 39 -2.71 -22.31 7.60
N LEU A 40 -3.06 -21.38 6.71
CA LEU A 40 -3.49 -21.72 5.36
C LEU A 40 -2.31 -22.21 4.53
N ASP A 41 -2.57 -23.17 3.65
CA ASP A 41 -1.62 -23.57 2.62
C ASP A 41 -1.49 -22.46 1.55
N GLN A 42 -0.45 -22.58 0.72
CA GLN A 42 -0.12 -21.57 -0.30
C GLN A 42 -1.23 -21.41 -1.35
N GLU A 43 -1.87 -22.50 -1.77
CA GLU A 43 -2.94 -22.47 -2.79
C GLU A 43 -4.16 -21.72 -2.24
N THR A 44 -4.58 -22.04 -1.01
CA THR A 44 -5.68 -21.35 -0.34
C THR A 44 -5.39 -19.86 -0.15
N LYS A 45 -4.14 -19.47 0.16
CA LYS A 45 -3.77 -18.05 0.27
C LYS A 45 -3.88 -17.31 -1.06
N VAL A 46 -3.37 -17.89 -2.16
CA VAL A 46 -3.52 -17.30 -3.51
C VAL A 46 -5.00 -17.20 -3.89
N ALA A 47 -5.77 -18.27 -3.68
CA ALA A 47 -7.19 -18.27 -3.96
C ALA A 47 -7.93 -17.19 -3.14
N LEU A 48 -7.64 -17.09 -1.84
CA LEU A 48 -8.28 -16.12 -0.95
C LEU A 48 -7.90 -14.66 -1.29
N THR A 49 -6.65 -14.40 -1.67
CA THR A 49 -6.17 -13.05 -2.03
C THR A 49 -6.72 -12.59 -3.37
N THR A 50 -6.81 -13.49 -4.36
CA THR A 50 -7.40 -13.24 -5.69
C THR A 50 -8.92 -13.28 -5.70
N TYR A 51 -9.55 -13.89 -4.70
CA TYR A 51 -11.00 -14.01 -4.61
C TYR A 51 -11.65 -12.62 -4.53
N ARG A 52 -12.51 -12.35 -5.51
CA ARG A 52 -13.29 -11.12 -5.61
C ARG A 52 -14.64 -11.37 -4.97
N ASP A 53 -15.00 -10.51 -4.00
CA ASP A 53 -16.39 -10.46 -3.55
C ASP A 53 -17.24 -9.69 -4.59
N GLY A 54 -18.55 -9.62 -4.37
CA GLY A 54 -19.45 -8.86 -5.25
C GLY A 54 -19.13 -7.36 -5.35
N ASN A 55 -18.21 -6.85 -4.52
CA ASN A 55 -17.69 -5.48 -4.55
C ASN A 55 -16.31 -5.38 -5.21
N TYR A 56 -15.83 -6.45 -5.85
CA TYR A 56 -14.58 -6.52 -6.62
C TYR A 56 -13.29 -6.16 -5.87
N THR A 57 -13.31 -6.20 -4.53
CA THR A 57 -12.11 -5.84 -3.74
C THR A 57 -11.38 -7.09 -3.26
N GLY A 58 -10.04 -7.10 -3.33
CA GLY A 58 -9.21 -8.17 -2.77
C GLY A 58 -9.23 -8.18 -1.25
N LEU A 59 -8.91 -9.33 -0.64
CA LEU A 59 -8.90 -9.46 0.84
C LEU A 59 -7.98 -8.41 1.48
N ALA A 60 -6.77 -8.26 0.96
CA ALA A 60 -5.80 -7.30 1.47
C ALA A 60 -6.32 -5.85 1.42
N HIS A 61 -6.92 -5.44 0.30
CA HIS A 61 -7.54 -4.12 0.14
C HIS A 61 -8.64 -3.89 1.17
N GLN A 62 -9.51 -4.88 1.40
CA GLN A 62 -10.55 -4.76 2.42
C GLN A 62 -9.98 -4.65 3.84
N MET A 63 -8.93 -5.41 4.16
CA MET A 63 -8.26 -5.32 5.46
C MET A 63 -7.70 -3.92 5.69
N ILE A 64 -7.01 -3.35 4.69
CA ILE A 64 -6.49 -1.98 4.75
C ILE A 64 -7.63 -0.98 4.89
N SER A 65 -8.62 -1.01 4.00
CA SER A 65 -9.77 -0.11 4.01
C SER A 65 -10.48 -0.10 5.36
N ARG A 66 -10.81 -1.29 5.89
CA ARG A 66 -11.53 -1.38 7.16
C ARG A 66 -10.69 -0.88 8.34
N ARG A 67 -9.38 -1.11 8.35
CA ARG A 67 -8.53 -0.75 9.49
C ARG A 67 -8.07 0.70 9.45
N LEU A 68 -7.72 1.23 8.28
CA LEU A 68 -7.28 2.62 8.17
C LEU A 68 -8.45 3.61 8.14
N MET A 69 -9.60 3.25 7.55
CA MET A 69 -10.77 4.15 7.50
C MET A 69 -11.42 4.33 8.88
N TYR A 70 -11.51 3.26 9.68
CA TYR A 70 -12.18 3.28 10.99
C TYR A 70 -11.20 3.29 12.18
N GLY A 71 -9.89 3.12 11.94
CA GLY A 71 -8.86 3.02 12.98
C GLY A 71 -8.73 4.28 13.85
N ASN A 72 -9.21 5.43 13.36
CA ASN A 72 -9.20 6.68 14.11
C ASN A 72 -10.06 6.65 15.39
N LEU A 73 -10.98 5.70 15.48
CA LEU A 73 -11.87 5.50 16.62
C LEU A 73 -11.33 4.50 17.65
N VAL A 74 -10.17 3.88 17.42
CA VAL A 74 -9.63 2.82 18.27
C VAL A 74 -8.46 3.35 19.13
N PRO A 75 -8.46 3.10 20.46
CA PRO A 75 -7.43 3.62 21.38
C PRO A 75 -5.98 3.15 21.13
N SER A 76 -5.76 2.04 20.39
CA SER A 76 -4.42 1.53 20.07
C SER A 76 -4.16 1.48 18.56
N ARG A 77 -3.75 2.63 18.00
CA ARG A 77 -3.42 2.76 16.57
C ARG A 77 -2.18 1.93 16.19
N LEU A 78 -1.15 1.91 17.04
CA LEU A 78 0.12 1.23 16.74
C LEU A 78 0.00 -0.30 16.77
N ASP A 79 -0.73 -0.87 17.72
CA ASP A 79 -0.93 -2.33 17.74
C ASP A 79 -1.75 -2.76 16.52
N THR A 80 -2.76 -1.94 16.15
CA THR A 80 -3.55 -2.20 14.94
C THR A 80 -2.70 -2.18 13.68
N GLU A 81 -1.76 -1.23 13.55
CA GLU A 81 -0.85 -1.16 12.40
C GLU A 81 0.10 -2.38 12.35
N ASN A 82 0.73 -2.75 13.46
CA ASN A 82 1.63 -3.91 13.51
C ASN A 82 0.88 -5.21 13.18
N MET A 83 -0.33 -5.39 13.71
CA MET A 83 -1.12 -6.59 13.42
C MET A 83 -1.64 -6.62 11.99
N LEU A 84 -1.91 -5.47 11.38
CA LEU A 84 -2.23 -5.40 9.96
C LEU A 84 -1.02 -5.81 9.11
N ILE A 85 0.18 -5.35 9.47
CA ILE A 85 1.44 -5.78 8.84
C ILE A 85 1.61 -7.30 8.96
N GLU A 86 1.40 -7.87 10.14
CA GLU A 86 1.45 -9.32 10.34
C GLU A 86 0.45 -10.07 9.47
N ALA A 87 -0.77 -9.55 9.33
CA ALA A 87 -1.79 -10.15 8.49
C ALA A 87 -1.41 -10.11 7.00
N LEU A 88 -0.89 -8.97 6.52
CA LEU A 88 -0.37 -8.88 5.15
C LEU A 88 0.78 -9.86 4.94
N THR A 89 1.72 -9.94 5.88
CA THR A 89 2.84 -10.87 5.83
C THR A 89 2.37 -12.32 5.78
N ALA A 90 1.34 -12.67 6.56
CA ALA A 90 0.78 -14.02 6.58
C ALA A 90 0.15 -14.44 5.24
N MET A 91 -0.24 -13.47 4.40
CA MET A 91 -0.78 -13.71 3.04
C MET A 91 0.30 -13.85 1.96
N GLU A 92 1.58 -13.63 2.27
CA GLU A 92 2.66 -13.78 1.29
C GLU A 92 2.79 -15.24 0.82
N VAL A 93 2.92 -15.41 -0.50
CA VAL A 93 3.02 -16.72 -1.15
C VAL A 93 4.11 -16.68 -2.23
N GLY A 94 5.29 -17.23 -1.94
CA GLY A 94 6.36 -17.46 -2.92
C GLY A 94 6.52 -16.34 -3.97
N GLU A 95 6.35 -16.69 -5.25
CA GLU A 95 6.45 -15.77 -6.40
C GLU A 95 5.17 -14.94 -6.64
N PHE A 96 4.08 -15.20 -5.91
CA PHE A 96 2.82 -14.48 -6.08
C PHE A 96 2.84 -13.18 -5.25
N ASN A 97 3.09 -12.08 -5.95
CA ASN A 97 3.13 -10.76 -5.35
C ASN A 97 1.74 -10.10 -5.32
N PHE A 98 1.01 -10.27 -4.23
CA PHE A 98 -0.31 -9.66 -4.10
C PHE A 98 -0.28 -8.13 -3.89
N TYR A 99 0.89 -7.53 -3.61
CA TYR A 99 1.02 -6.09 -3.40
C TYR A 99 0.84 -5.27 -4.67
N ASP A 100 1.17 -5.86 -5.82
CA ASP A 100 1.01 -5.25 -7.13
C ASP A 100 -0.42 -5.42 -7.69
N LEU A 101 -1.27 -6.22 -7.03
CA LEU A 101 -2.63 -6.45 -7.50
C LEU A 101 -3.43 -5.15 -7.42
N LYS A 102 -3.99 -4.77 -8.56
CA LYS A 102 -4.97 -3.69 -8.66
C LYS A 102 -6.37 -4.27 -8.53
N TYR A 103 -7.20 -3.57 -7.75
CA TYR A 103 -8.62 -3.88 -7.65
C TYR A 103 -9.45 -2.64 -7.94
N ASP A 104 -10.60 -2.87 -8.55
CA ASP A 104 -11.55 -1.83 -8.89
C ASP A 104 -12.12 -1.26 -7.57
N HIS A 105 -11.79 -0.01 -7.27
CA HIS A 105 -12.37 0.73 -6.16
C HIS A 105 -13.23 1.88 -6.70
N GLY A 106 -14.42 1.53 -7.19
CA GLY A 106 -15.23 2.43 -8.01
C GLY A 106 -14.83 2.31 -9.48
N ASP A 107 -14.59 3.43 -10.15
CA ASP A 107 -14.13 3.47 -11.54
C ASP A 107 -12.59 3.29 -11.67
N ASP A 108 -11.86 3.27 -10.55
CA ASP A 108 -10.40 3.31 -10.54
C ASP A 108 -9.81 2.00 -10.01
N ALA A 109 -8.88 1.41 -10.78
CA ALA A 109 -8.11 0.25 -10.34
C ALA A 109 -6.90 0.69 -9.51
N VAL A 110 -6.92 0.40 -8.19
CA VAL A 110 -5.87 0.83 -7.25
C VAL A 110 -5.10 -0.34 -6.65
N ASN A 111 -3.78 -0.20 -6.53
CA ASN A 111 -2.94 -1.13 -5.78
C ASN A 111 -2.99 -0.85 -4.26
N LEU A 112 -2.36 -1.70 -3.45
CA LEU A 112 -2.40 -1.55 -1.99
C LEU A 112 -1.74 -0.26 -1.49
N LEU A 113 -0.67 0.21 -2.13
CA LEU A 113 0.03 1.43 -1.72
C LEU A 113 -0.82 2.68 -2.01
N GLU A 114 -1.39 2.75 -3.22
CA GLU A 114 -2.32 3.82 -3.63
C GLU A 114 -3.52 3.91 -2.68
N LEU A 115 -4.16 2.76 -2.40
CA LEU A 115 -5.27 2.70 -1.44
C LEU A 115 -4.84 3.16 -0.04
N THR A 116 -3.68 2.69 0.43
CA THR A 116 -3.14 3.04 1.75
C THR A 116 -2.92 4.54 1.86
N LEU A 117 -2.24 5.16 0.88
CA LEU A 117 -1.99 6.60 0.85
C LEU A 117 -3.30 7.39 0.76
N ALA A 118 -4.23 7.00 -0.11
CA ALA A 118 -5.53 7.67 -0.24
C ALA A 118 -6.33 7.66 1.07
N LEU A 119 -6.28 6.57 1.84
CA LEU A 119 -6.93 6.48 3.15
C LEU A 119 -6.21 7.30 4.22
N LEU A 120 -4.89 7.24 4.25
CA LEU A 120 -4.08 7.98 5.23
C LEU A 120 -4.16 9.50 5.02
N HIS A 121 -4.15 9.97 3.76
CA HIS A 121 -4.24 11.40 3.43
C HIS A 121 -5.57 12.05 3.85
N LYS A 122 -6.64 11.26 4.03
CA LYS A 122 -7.92 11.74 4.60
C LYS A 122 -7.78 12.12 6.08
N ASN A 123 -6.72 11.67 6.75
CA ASN A 123 -6.43 11.98 8.15
C ASN A 123 -5.13 12.79 8.30
N ARG A 124 -5.24 14.12 8.16
CA ARG A 124 -4.09 15.03 8.16
C ARG A 124 -3.27 15.04 9.45
N ASP A 125 -3.87 14.63 10.58
CA ASP A 125 -3.23 14.58 11.90
C ASP A 125 -2.86 13.15 12.30
N ARG A 126 -2.56 12.27 11.33
CA ARG A 126 -2.21 10.86 11.62
C ARG A 126 -0.88 10.70 12.37
N GLY A 127 0.00 11.71 12.37
CA GLY A 127 1.35 11.59 12.91
C GLY A 127 2.11 10.45 12.23
N ASP A 128 2.72 9.57 13.03
CA ASP A 128 3.46 8.42 12.49
C ASP A 128 2.58 7.22 12.11
N TYR A 129 1.29 7.25 12.45
CA TYR A 129 0.38 6.15 12.17
C TYR A 129 0.21 5.94 10.67
N GLY A 130 0.56 4.76 10.18
CA GLY A 130 0.50 4.42 8.76
C GLY A 130 1.86 4.39 8.08
N ASN A 131 2.92 4.91 8.72
CA ASN A 131 4.25 4.91 8.12
C ASN A 131 4.82 3.50 8.00
N LYS A 132 4.60 2.63 8.99
CA LYS A 132 5.13 1.26 8.95
C LYS A 132 4.44 0.43 7.89
N ILE A 133 3.12 0.62 7.71
CA ILE A 133 2.40 -0.09 6.65
C ILE A 133 2.83 0.42 5.26
N ILE A 134 3.10 1.72 5.09
CA ILE A 134 3.70 2.25 3.85
C ILE A 134 5.04 1.58 3.59
N VAL A 135 5.97 1.57 4.56
CA VAL A 135 7.29 0.90 4.44
C VAL A 135 7.11 -0.57 4.06
N HIS A 136 6.19 -1.27 4.74
CA HIS A 136 5.95 -2.69 4.54
C HIS A 136 5.51 -3.01 3.10
N ILE A 137 4.53 -2.26 2.60
CA ILE A 137 3.99 -2.43 1.25
C ILE A 137 5.01 -2.00 0.21
N ALA A 138 5.59 -0.80 0.35
CA ALA A 138 6.53 -0.21 -0.59
C ALA A 138 7.74 -1.11 -0.87
N ASN A 139 8.31 -1.73 0.17
CA ASN A 139 9.45 -2.64 0.04
C ASN A 139 9.11 -3.99 -0.62
N ARG A 140 7.83 -4.27 -0.88
CA ARG A 140 7.35 -5.53 -1.48
C ARG A 140 6.74 -5.35 -2.86
N MET A 141 6.48 -4.11 -3.27
CA MET A 141 6.01 -3.84 -4.63
C MET A 141 7.12 -4.12 -5.64
N SER A 142 6.75 -4.62 -6.82
CA SER A 142 7.70 -4.78 -7.91
C SER A 142 8.11 -3.44 -8.52
N ASN A 143 7.24 -2.42 -8.40
CA ASN A 143 7.51 -1.06 -8.84
C ASN A 143 6.79 -0.03 -7.97
N ILE A 144 7.54 0.58 -7.04
CA ILE A 144 7.03 1.67 -6.17
C ILE A 144 6.69 2.95 -6.96
N ASP A 145 7.29 3.12 -8.13
CA ASP A 145 7.11 4.29 -9.00
C ASP A 145 6.03 4.05 -10.07
N ALA A 146 5.22 3.00 -9.92
CA ALA A 146 4.10 2.73 -10.81
C ALA A 146 3.19 3.96 -10.89
N LEU A 147 2.95 4.42 -12.12
CA LEU A 147 1.96 5.47 -12.38
C LEU A 147 0.56 4.82 -12.41
N PRO A 148 -0.44 5.45 -11.76
CA PRO A 148 -1.81 4.99 -11.88
C PRO A 148 -2.28 5.14 -13.32
N GLU A 149 -3.17 4.25 -13.74
CA GLU A 149 -3.81 4.32 -15.07
C GLU A 149 -4.80 5.48 -15.15
N VAL A 150 -5.36 5.87 -14.01
CA VAL A 150 -6.30 6.97 -13.90
C VAL A 150 -5.57 8.24 -13.48
N GLU A 151 -5.97 9.35 -14.09
CA GLU A 151 -5.41 10.67 -13.84
C GLU A 151 -6.15 11.35 -12.68
N GLU A 152 -5.43 11.73 -11.62
CA GLU A 152 -5.98 12.59 -10.57
C GLU A 152 -5.77 14.06 -10.98
N ASN A 153 -6.86 14.82 -11.15
CA ASN A 153 -6.82 16.21 -11.63
C ASN A 153 -6.01 16.36 -12.95
N ASP A 154 -6.24 15.47 -13.92
CA ASP A 154 -5.52 15.27 -15.20
C ASP A 154 -4.00 15.03 -15.09
N ALA A 155 -3.52 14.48 -13.97
CA ALA A 155 -2.14 14.01 -13.81
C ALA A 155 -2.07 12.59 -13.27
N SER A 156 -1.27 11.73 -13.90
CA SER A 156 -0.87 10.43 -13.33
C SER A 156 0.21 10.68 -12.25
N LEU A 157 -0.08 10.56 -10.97
CA LEU A 157 0.90 10.85 -9.91
C LEU A 157 1.55 9.56 -9.40
N THR A 158 2.88 9.54 -9.24
CA THR A 158 3.52 8.45 -8.47
C THR A 158 3.09 8.54 -7.00
N PRO A 159 3.22 7.46 -6.22
CA PRO A 159 2.97 7.50 -4.78
C PRO A 159 3.68 8.65 -4.06
N LEU A 160 4.95 8.92 -4.42
CA LEU A 160 5.74 10.02 -3.87
C LEU A 160 5.21 11.40 -4.28
N MET A 161 4.80 11.57 -5.55
CA MET A 161 4.19 12.84 -5.98
C MET A 161 2.88 13.10 -5.24
N GLN A 162 2.07 12.06 -5.04
CA GLN A 162 0.80 12.17 -4.33
C GLN A 162 1.00 12.56 -2.85
N SER A 163 1.98 11.97 -2.16
CA SER A 163 2.28 12.32 -0.77
C SER A 163 2.82 13.75 -0.63
N ILE A 164 3.63 14.20 -1.59
CA ILE A 164 4.11 15.59 -1.62
C ILE A 164 2.93 16.53 -1.87
N LEU A 165 2.07 16.21 -2.83
CA LEU A 165 0.90 17.03 -3.17
C LEU A 165 -0.09 17.11 -2.00
N SER A 166 -0.29 16.04 -1.23
CA SER A 166 -1.12 16.06 -0.02
C SER A 166 -0.48 16.84 1.13
N GLY A 167 0.85 17.04 1.10
CA GLY A 167 1.62 17.66 2.18
C GLY A 167 1.92 16.68 3.32
N ASP A 168 1.83 15.38 3.08
CA ASP A 168 2.17 14.33 4.04
C ASP A 168 3.69 14.15 4.08
N LEU A 169 4.32 14.90 4.98
CA LEU A 169 5.78 14.92 5.14
C LEU A 169 6.34 13.53 5.44
N GLN A 170 5.68 12.81 6.36
CA GLN A 170 6.16 11.52 6.83
C GLN A 170 6.03 10.44 5.76
N ALA A 171 4.90 10.36 5.04
CA ALA A 171 4.79 9.47 3.89
C ALA A 171 5.84 9.79 2.82
N SER A 172 6.07 11.08 2.55
CA SER A 172 7.04 11.51 1.53
C SER A 172 8.47 11.10 1.89
N MET A 173 8.87 11.27 3.15
CA MET A 173 10.18 10.83 3.65
C MET A 173 10.34 9.31 3.54
N VAL A 174 9.35 8.57 4.04
CA VAL A 174 9.32 7.10 4.00
C VAL A 174 9.42 6.56 2.58
N LEU A 175 8.67 7.12 1.63
CA LEU A 175 8.71 6.68 0.23
C LEU A 175 10.09 6.91 -0.41
N VAL A 176 10.76 8.03 -0.10
CA VAL A 176 12.14 8.29 -0.53
C VAL A 176 13.13 7.31 0.13
N GLU A 177 12.89 6.91 1.38
CA GLU A 177 13.68 5.87 2.05
C GLU A 177 13.50 4.48 1.43
N CYS A 178 12.28 4.17 0.96
CA CYS A 178 11.97 2.97 0.19
C CYS A 178 12.45 3.02 -1.27
N GLY A 179 13.11 4.11 -1.70
CA GLY A 179 13.72 4.21 -3.02
C GLY A 179 12.82 4.77 -4.12
N ALA A 180 11.69 5.40 -3.78
CA ALA A 180 10.86 6.09 -4.77
C ALA A 180 11.66 7.18 -5.50
N SER A 181 11.48 7.27 -6.82
CA SER A 181 12.22 8.18 -7.67
C SER A 181 11.73 9.63 -7.52
N LEU A 182 12.68 10.54 -7.30
CA LEU A 182 12.41 11.99 -7.31
C LEU A 182 12.31 12.56 -8.73
N ASP A 183 12.82 11.83 -9.73
CA ASP A 183 13.12 12.36 -11.06
C ASP A 183 12.21 11.75 -12.15
N LEU A 184 11.39 10.74 -11.81
CA LEU A 184 10.39 10.18 -12.73
C LEU A 184 9.39 11.27 -13.13
N LEU A 185 9.10 11.39 -14.43
CA LEU A 185 8.15 12.35 -14.97
C LEU A 185 6.78 11.70 -15.14
N ASN A 186 5.73 12.42 -14.73
CA ASN A 186 4.36 12.04 -15.05
C ASN A 186 3.95 12.44 -16.48
N ASN A 187 2.69 12.15 -16.84
CA ASN A 187 2.06 12.55 -18.11
C ASN A 187 2.05 14.07 -18.38
N ARG A 188 2.26 14.91 -17.36
CA ARG A 188 2.41 16.39 -17.48
C ARG A 188 3.87 16.86 -17.58
N GLY A 189 4.83 15.93 -17.65
CA GLY A 189 6.25 16.26 -17.63
C GLY A 189 6.71 16.86 -16.30
N LYS A 190 6.02 16.55 -15.19
CA LYS A 190 6.38 16.96 -13.84
C LYS A 190 6.95 15.79 -13.05
N ASN A 191 8.01 16.04 -12.28
CA ASN A 191 8.55 15.08 -11.32
C ASN A 191 8.24 15.45 -9.87
N ALA A 192 8.62 14.60 -8.92
CA ALA A 192 8.39 14.86 -7.50
C ALA A 192 9.04 16.18 -7.03
N ARG A 193 10.20 16.57 -7.56
CA ARG A 193 10.87 17.83 -7.21
C ARG A 193 10.04 19.04 -7.60
N ASP A 194 9.38 19.00 -8.75
CA ASP A 194 8.46 20.07 -9.16
C ASP A 194 7.35 20.26 -8.12
N TYR A 195 6.76 19.16 -7.64
CA TYR A 195 5.73 19.21 -6.60
C TYR A 195 6.28 19.72 -5.26
N VAL A 196 7.54 19.42 -4.91
CA VAL A 196 8.18 20.03 -3.72
C VAL A 196 8.26 21.54 -3.88
N GLU A 197 8.67 22.04 -5.04
CA GLU A 197 8.75 23.50 -5.27
C GLU A 197 7.38 24.19 -5.20
N LEU A 198 6.29 23.53 -5.62
CA LEU A 198 4.93 24.03 -5.43
C LEU A 198 4.57 24.21 -3.94
N LYS A 199 5.17 23.42 -3.04
CA LYS A 199 4.97 23.56 -1.59
C LYS A 199 5.66 24.77 -0.98
N ARG A 200 6.67 25.35 -1.64
CA ARG A 200 7.38 26.54 -1.14
C ARG A 200 6.42 27.66 -0.73
N HIS A 201 5.35 27.87 -1.48
CA HIS A 201 4.38 28.93 -1.22
C HIS A 201 3.08 28.44 -0.58
N SER A 202 2.70 27.18 -0.78
CA SER A 202 1.43 26.62 -0.28
C SER A 202 1.55 25.91 1.07
N ASN A 203 2.74 25.39 1.41
CA ASN A 203 3.03 24.73 2.69
C ASN A 203 4.53 24.84 2.98
N PHE A 204 4.95 26.04 3.40
CA PHE A 204 6.36 26.36 3.62
C PHE A 204 7.05 25.49 4.69
N PRO A 205 6.40 25.12 5.82
CA PRO A 205 6.98 24.16 6.78
C PRO A 205 7.33 22.82 6.13
N PHE A 206 6.38 22.20 5.42
CA PHE A 206 6.64 20.97 4.67
C PHE A 206 7.82 21.15 3.70
N TYR A 207 7.83 22.24 2.93
CA TYR A 207 8.88 22.50 1.94
C TYR A 207 10.27 22.55 2.58
N LEU A 208 10.43 23.29 3.68
CA LEU A 208 11.70 23.42 4.37
C LEU A 208 12.17 22.09 4.96
N GLU A 209 11.28 21.40 5.68
CA GLU A 209 11.61 20.13 6.32
C GLU A 209 11.97 19.06 5.29
N PHE A 210 11.17 18.93 4.24
CA PHE A 210 11.43 17.94 3.20
C PHE A 210 12.70 18.25 2.39
N LYS A 211 12.96 19.53 2.06
CA LYS A 211 14.23 19.93 1.43
C LYS A 211 15.43 19.63 2.32
N THR A 212 15.31 19.86 3.62
CA THR A 212 16.37 19.57 4.59
C THR A 212 16.69 18.08 4.59
N PHE A 213 15.67 17.23 4.72
CA PHE A 213 15.80 15.79 4.62
C PHE A 213 16.48 15.34 3.31
N LEU A 214 16.07 15.88 2.16
CA LEU A 214 16.68 15.54 0.88
C LEU A 214 18.17 15.92 0.80
N LEU A 215 18.56 17.05 1.40
CA LEU A 215 19.95 17.48 1.48
C LEU A 215 20.78 16.57 2.38
N GLU A 216 20.25 16.20 3.54
CA GLU A 216 20.88 15.29 4.48
C GLU A 216 21.11 13.91 3.86
N LYS A 217 20.11 13.36 3.19
CA LYS A 217 20.21 12.08 2.46
C LYS A 217 21.29 12.15 1.37
N ALA A 218 21.25 13.19 0.53
CA ALA A 218 22.25 13.37 -0.53
C ALA A 218 23.67 13.53 0.02
N TYR A 219 23.83 14.15 1.19
CA TYR A 219 25.12 14.25 1.87
C TYR A 219 25.59 12.89 2.41
N ALA A 220 24.70 12.13 3.05
CA ALA A 220 24.98 10.79 3.54
C ALA A 220 25.42 9.84 2.42
N ASP A 221 24.71 9.86 1.28
CA ASP A 221 25.04 9.03 0.10
C ASP A 221 26.43 9.33 -0.45
N LYS A 222 26.82 10.62 -0.50
CA LYS A 222 28.17 11.04 -0.91
C LYS A 222 29.25 10.52 0.03
N LEU A 223 29.00 10.52 1.34
CA LEU A 223 29.95 9.99 2.33
C LEU A 223 30.13 8.48 2.18
N VAL A 224 29.05 7.74 1.96
CA VAL A 224 29.09 6.29 1.70
C VAL A 224 29.87 5.99 0.41
N ALA A 225 29.60 6.73 -0.67
CA ALA A 225 30.31 6.57 -1.94
C ALA A 225 31.82 6.82 -1.82
N LYS A 226 32.23 7.81 -1.02
CA LYS A 226 33.65 8.11 -0.77
C LYS A 226 34.37 6.98 -0.02
N LYS A 227 33.69 6.30 0.92
CA LYS A 227 34.27 5.16 1.67
C LYS A 227 34.43 3.89 0.84
N ARG A 228 33.69 3.76 -0.27
CA ARG A 228 33.69 2.55 -1.12
C ARG A 228 34.72 2.53 -2.24
N LYS A 229 35.48 3.61 -2.46
CA LYS A 229 36.60 3.58 -3.43
C LYS A 229 37.82 2.94 -2.76
N PRO A 230 38.26 1.73 -3.17
CA PRO A 230 39.56 1.21 -2.75
C PRO A 230 40.66 2.03 -3.43
N ILE A 231 41.77 2.22 -2.71
CA ILE A 231 43.03 2.75 -3.26
C ILE A 231 43.63 1.71 -4.20
#